data_AF-A0A7X7I041-F1
#
_entry.id   AF-A0A7X7I041-F1
#
_cell.length_a   1.000
_cell.length_b   1.000
_cell.length_c   1.000
_cell.angle_alpha   90.00
_cell.angle_beta   90.00
_cell.angle_gamma   90.00
#
_symmetry.space_group_name_H-M   'P 1'
#
loop_
_entity.id
_entity.type
_entity.pdbx_description
1 polymer ?
#
loop_
_entity_poly.entity_id
_entity_poly.type
_entity_poly.pdbx_seq_one_letter_code
_entity_poly.pdbx_strand_id
1 'polypeptide(L)' 'MGNLEKQLIDKATRKHKKIYPCAQKTTIADCFTRNDERLMLWFNTEDQSTHVMSTVLRKTRKKS' A
#
# COMPACT_ATOMS: atom_id res chain seq x y z
N MET A 1 -3.94 -9.90 -5.80
CA MET A 1 -3.13 -9.35 -4.70
C MET A 1 -2.12 -10.37 -4.22
N GLY A 2 -0.85 -9.99 -4.14
CA GLY A 2 0.23 -10.75 -3.52
C GLY A 2 0.37 -10.47 -2.03
N ASN A 3 1.28 -11.19 -1.36
CA ASN A 3 1.49 -11.11 0.08
C ASN A 3 1.96 -9.72 0.56
N LEU A 4 2.80 -9.03 -0.22
CA LEU A 4 3.29 -7.69 0.14
C LEU A 4 2.18 -6.63 0.13
N GLU A 5 1.25 -6.73 -0.82
CA GLU A 5 0.10 -5.82 -0.92
C GLU A 5 -0.84 -6.01 0.28
N LYS A 6 -1.13 -7.26 0.64
CA LYS A 6 -1.88 -7.57 1.86
C LYS A 6 -1.21 -7.02 3.12
N GLN A 7 0.10 -7.22 3.26
CA GLN A 7 0.85 -6.68 4.40
C GLN A 7 0.82 -5.15 4.47
N LEU A 8 0.85 -4.45 3.32
CA LEU A 8 0.70 -3.00 3.28
C LEU A 8 -0.71 -2.57 3.68
N ILE A 9 -1.75 -3.23 3.16
CA ILE A 9 -3.13 -2.97 3.57
C ILE A 9 -3.27 -3.16 5.08
N ASP A 10 -2.82 -4.29 5.62
CA ASP A 10 -2.93 -4.57 7.04
C ASP A 10 -2.20 -3.55 7.91
N LYS A 11 -1.05 -3.06 7.46
CA LYS A 11 -0.32 -1.99 8.15
C LYS A 11 -1.08 -0.66 8.09
N ALA A 12 -1.70 -0.34 6.95
CA ALA A 12 -2.44 0.89 6.74
C ALA A 12 -3.70 0.90 7.60
N THR A 13 -4.45 -0.21 7.55
CA THR A 13 -5.63 -0.44 8.38
C THR A 13 -5.29 -0.42 9.87
N ARG A 14 -4.20 -1.05 10.30
CA ARG A 14 -3.77 -0.99 11.71
C ARG A 14 -3.42 0.42 12.17
N LYS A 15 -2.80 1.23 11.31
CA LYS A 15 -2.38 2.59 11.65
C LYS A 15 -3.54 3.59 11.64
N HIS A 16 -4.44 3.49 10.67
CA HIS A 16 -5.50 4.48 10.43
C HIS A 16 -6.91 3.99 10.74
N LYS A 17 -7.07 2.75 11.23
CA LYS A 17 -8.33 2.03 11.49
C LYS A 17 -9.19 1.76 10.25
N LYS A 18 -9.47 2.79 9.47
CA LYS A 18 -10.22 2.71 8.21
C LYS A 18 -9.42 3.38 7.11
N ILE A 19 -9.38 2.70 5.98
CA ILE A 19 -8.72 3.18 4.77
C ILE A 19 -9.70 3.03 3.61
N TYR A 20 -9.65 3.98 2.69
CA TYR A 20 -10.53 4.06 1.53
C TYR A 20 -9.69 4.12 0.25
N PRO A 21 -10.24 3.67 -0.89
CA PRO A 21 -9.63 3.91 -2.19
C PRO A 21 -9.36 5.40 -2.38
N CYS A 22 -8.20 5.74 -2.94
CA CYS A 22 -7.90 7.11 -3.33
C CYS A 22 -8.45 7.42 -4.74
N ALA A 23 -8.82 8.67 -4.99
CA ALA A 23 -9.32 9.16 -6.29
C ALA A 23 -10.60 8.43 -6.77
N GLN A 24 -10.82 8.37 -8.09
CA GLN A 24 -11.98 7.71 -8.71
C GLN A 24 -11.91 6.16 -8.71
N LYS A 25 -10.96 5.57 -7.98
CA LYS A 25 -10.81 4.11 -7.94
C LYS A 25 -11.86 3.51 -7.01
N THR A 26 -12.48 2.42 -7.44
CA THR A 26 -13.52 1.72 -6.66
C THR A 26 -12.94 0.73 -5.67
N THR A 27 -11.69 0.28 -5.89
CA THR A 27 -11.04 -0.70 -5.02
C THR A 27 -9.66 -0.24 -4.54
N ILE A 28 -9.29 -0.64 -3.31
CA ILE A 28 -7.94 -0.42 -2.76
C ILE A 28 -6.88 -1.17 -3.58
N ALA A 29 -7.26 -2.28 -4.23
CA ALA A 29 -6.38 -3.05 -5.11
C ALA A 29 -5.82 -2.20 -6.26
N ASP A 30 -6.61 -1.24 -6.74
CA ASP A 30 -6.19 -0.38 -7.84
C ASP A 30 -5.32 0.79 -7.37
N CYS A 31 -5.21 1.02 -6.05
CA CYS A 31 -4.48 2.14 -5.46
C CYS A 31 -3.01 1.82 -5.18
N PHE A 32 -2.53 0.66 -5.66
CA PHE A 32 -1.13 0.30 -5.59
C PHE A 32 -0.35 0.87 -6.76
N THR A 33 0.83 1.40 -6.48
CA THR A 33 1.83 1.80 -7.46
C THR A 33 3.09 0.99 -7.23
N ARG A 34 3.52 0.24 -8.24
CA ARG A 34 4.77 -0.52 -8.21
C ARG A 34 5.82 0.23 -9.02
N ASN A 35 7.00 0.39 -8.44
CA ASN A 35 8.22 0.77 -9.15
C ASN A 35 9.30 -0.30 -8.89
N ASP A 36 10.45 -0.22 -9.56
CA ASP A 36 11.45 -1.30 -9.59
C ASP A 36 11.94 -1.76 -8.21
N GLU A 37 11.88 -0.88 -7.20
CA GLU A 37 12.39 -1.15 -5.86
C GLU A 37 11.35 -1.05 -4.75
N ARG A 38 10.14 -0.53 -5.03
CA ARG A 38 9.14 -0.26 -4.00
C ARG A 38 7.72 -0.57 -4.47
N LEU A 39 6.91 -0.91 -3.48
CA LEU A 39 5.46 -1.02 -3.62
C LEU A 39 4.85 0.05 -2.74
N MET A 40 4.09 0.95 -3.36
CA MET A 40 3.39 2.05 -2.72
C MET A 40 1.89 1.77 -2.73
N LEU A 41 1.22 2.11 -1.65
CA LEU A 41 -0.22 2.07 -1.50
C LEU A 41 -0.68 3.49 -1.19
N TRP A 42 -1.55 4.02 -2.04
CA TRP A 42 -2.25 5.27 -1.82
C TRP A 42 -3.63 4.98 -1.22
N PHE A 43 -4.01 5.69 -0.18
CA PHE A 43 -5.31 5.50 0.46
C PHE A 43 -5.78 6.79 1.11
N ASN A 44 -7.10 6.96 1.17
CA ASN A 44 -7.71 8.05 1.91
C ASN A 44 -8.13 7.56 3.30
N THR A 45 -8.20 8.49 4.25
CA THR A 45 -8.68 8.26 5.61
C THR A 45 -9.99 9.01 5.86
N GLU A 46 -10.64 8.78 7.01
CA GLU A 46 -11.94 9.41 7.34
C GLU A 46 -11.88 10.95 7.37
N ASP A 47 -10.70 11.52 7.62
CA ASP A 47 -10.43 12.97 7.58
C ASP A 47 -10.26 13.52 6.15
N GLN A 48 -10.53 12.71 5.12
CA GLN A 48 -10.34 13.03 3.70
C GLN A 48 -8.88 13.35 3.31
N SER A 49 -7.91 13.03 4.18
CA SER A 49 -6.49 13.13 3.86
C SER A 49 -6.05 11.97 2.98
N THR A 50 -5.18 12.24 2.02
CA THR A 50 -4.51 11.21 1.22
C THR A 50 -3.18 10.83 1.86
N HIS A 51 -3.02 9.55 2.17
CA HIS A 51 -1.78 8.99 2.68
C HIS A 51 -1.16 8.04 1.66
N VAL A 52 0.17 8.02 1.65
CA VAL A 52 0.96 7.03 0.92
C VAL A 52 1.76 6.20 1.90
N MET A 53 1.72 4.89 1.73
CA MET A 53 2.59 3.99 2.47
C MET A 53 3.37 3.13 1.49
N SER A 54 4.67 2.96 1.73
CA SER A 54 5.56 2.24 0.84
C SER A 54 6.32 1.15 1.56
N THR A 55 6.63 0.07 0.85
CA THR A 55 7.63 -0.92 1.28
C THR A 55 8.66 -1.14 0.17
N VAL A 56 9.87 -1.50 0.54
CA VAL A 56 10.91 -1.91 -0.41
C VAL A 56 10.65 -3.34 -0.87
N LEU A 57 10.60 -3.54 -2.18
CA LEU A 57 10.66 -4.83 -2.84
C LEU A 57 12.10 -5.33 -2.73
N ARG A 58 12.52 -5.79 -1.54
CA ARG A 58 13.83 -6.40 -1.39
C ARG A 58 13.87 -7.63 -2.30
N LYS A 59 14.61 -7.55 -3.41
CA LYS A 59 15.20 -8.76 -4.01
C LYS A 59 16.02 -9.36 -2.88
N THR A 60 15.64 -10.53 -2.40
CA THR A 60 16.44 -11.31 -1.47
C THR A 60 17.82 -11.48 -2.12
N ARG A 61 18.78 -10.63 -1.76
CA ARG A 61 20.19 -10.96 -1.98
C ARG A 61 20.43 -12.17 -1.08
N LYS A 62 20.34 -13.37 -1.67
CA LYS A 62 20.97 -14.57 -1.12
C LYS A 62 22.40 -14.14 -0.80
N LYS A 63 22.75 -14.08 0.49
CA LYS A 63 24.16 -14.07 0.88
C LYS A 63 24.72 -15.41 0.38
N SER A 64 25.67 -15.32 -0.54
CA SER A 64 26.50 -16.44 -0.97
C SER A 64 27.39 -16.91 0.17
#